data_AF-A0A5N6N1Q4-F1
#
_entry.id   AF-A0A5N6N1Q4-F1
#
_cell.length_a   1.000
_cell.length_b   1.000
_cell.length_c   1.000
_cell.angle_alpha   90.00
_cell.angle_beta   90.00
_cell.angle_gamma   90.00
#
_symmetry.space_group_name_H-M   'P 1'
#
loop_
_entity.id
_entity.type
_entity.pdbx_description
1 polymer ?
#
loop_
_entity_poly.entity_id
_entity_poly.type
_entity_poly.pdbx_seq_one_letter_code
_entity_poly.pdbx_strand_id
1 'polypeptide(L)'
;MTLTMEKSNIDIMLPAYETLEECDDEENKADMIHVKEIDGSFNNHLSEIGHKITTSGWFVLKGMATHRLNPRVIAFIALLLLISVASAKVFFEERFDDGWESRWVQSDWKKEDNMAGEWNYTSGKWNGDANDKGIQTSEDYRFYAISAEYPEFSNKDKTLVFQFSVKHEQKLDCGGGYMKLLSGDVDQKKFGGDTPYSIMFGPDICGYATKKVHAILTYNGENKLIKKDVPCETDQLSHVYTFILNPDATYSILIDNVEKQTGSLYSDWDLLPPKQIKDPEAKKPEDWDEKEFIPDPEDKKPEGYDDIPKEIPDPDAKKPEDWDDEEDGEWTVPTIPNPEYKGPWKAKKIKNPNYKGKWKAPMIDNPDFKDDPDIYVFPKLKYVGIELWQVKSGTLFDNVLICDDPEYAKQVAEETWGKQKDAEKAAFEELEKKREEEESKDDPVDSDADEDEGHESDDDAGHEDADDEEAEGSDVKDEL
;
A
#
# COMPACT_ATOMS: atom_id res chain seq x y z
N MET A 1 -41.88 24.24 -20.82
CA MET A 1 -41.77 24.14 -22.29
C MET A 1 -40.61 23.23 -22.61
N THR A 2 -40.73 22.41 -23.66
CA THR A 2 -39.74 21.40 -24.07
C THR A 2 -38.67 22.04 -24.96
N LEU A 3 -37.39 21.73 -24.70
CA LEU A 3 -36.23 21.89 -25.60
C LEU A 3 -35.15 20.93 -25.08
N THR A 4 -35.08 19.67 -25.53
CA THR A 4 -34.23 19.22 -26.65
C THR A 4 -32.79 19.75 -26.58
N MET A 5 -31.90 18.99 -25.94
CA MET A 5 -30.45 19.07 -26.19
C MET A 5 -30.10 18.09 -27.31
N GLU A 6 -29.44 18.61 -28.34
CA GLU A 6 -29.06 17.89 -29.55
C GLU A 6 -27.59 17.43 -29.44
N LYS A 7 -27.27 16.26 -30.00
CA LYS A 7 -25.93 15.67 -29.91
C LYS A 7 -25.03 16.24 -31.00
N SER A 8 -23.82 16.66 -30.65
CA SER A 8 -22.72 16.84 -31.58
C SER A 8 -21.58 15.86 -31.27
N ASN A 9 -21.38 14.89 -32.18
CA ASN A 9 -20.16 14.08 -32.20
C ASN A 9 -19.04 14.89 -32.86
N ILE A 10 -17.85 14.89 -32.27
CA ILE A 10 -16.60 15.23 -32.96
C ILE A 10 -15.59 14.11 -32.67
N ASP A 11 -15.39 13.23 -33.64
CA ASP A 11 -14.27 12.28 -33.67
C ASP A 11 -13.00 13.00 -34.13
N ILE A 12 -11.87 12.76 -33.47
CA ILE A 12 -10.53 13.17 -33.95
C ILE A 12 -9.58 11.97 -33.95
N MET A 13 -9.05 11.67 -35.13
CA MET A 13 -7.95 10.75 -35.43
C MET A 13 -6.60 11.47 -35.27
N LEU A 14 -5.44 10.87 -34.98
CA LEU A 14 -4.93 9.50 -34.70
C LEU A 14 -3.46 9.71 -34.16
N PRO A 15 -2.60 8.72 -33.85
CA PRO A 15 -2.77 7.26 -33.63
C PRO A 15 -2.18 6.75 -32.29
N ALA A 16 -2.50 5.50 -31.91
CA ALA A 16 -1.75 4.76 -30.90
C ALA A 16 -0.88 3.66 -31.56
N TYR A 17 0.40 3.61 -31.21
CA TYR A 17 1.24 2.42 -31.35
C TYR A 17 2.12 2.31 -30.10
N GLU A 18 1.92 1.27 -29.31
CA GLU A 18 2.95 0.30 -28.91
C GLU A 18 2.29 -0.85 -28.14
N THR A 19 2.81 -2.03 -28.39
CA THR A 19 2.27 -3.35 -28.08
C THR A 19 2.07 -3.62 -26.59
N LEU A 20 0.84 -3.96 -26.19
CA LEU A 20 0.58 -4.73 -24.98
C LEU A 20 1.03 -6.18 -25.20
N GLU A 21 1.89 -6.71 -24.33
CA GLU A 21 2.12 -8.15 -24.25
C GLU A 21 0.99 -8.83 -23.48
N GLU A 22 0.40 -9.86 -24.10
CA GLU A 22 -0.62 -10.70 -23.46
C GLU A 22 -0.02 -11.50 -22.31
N CYS A 23 -0.57 -11.30 -21.11
CA CYS A 23 -0.43 -12.22 -19.99
C CYS A 23 -1.59 -13.24 -20.04
N ASP A 24 -1.25 -14.52 -20.02
CA ASP A 24 -2.23 -15.62 -20.02
C ASP A 24 -2.94 -15.74 -18.65
N ASP A 25 -4.17 -15.24 -18.54
CA ASP A 25 -5.04 -15.45 -17.37
C ASP A 25 -5.75 -16.83 -17.44
N GLU A 26 -5.08 -17.89 -16.98
CA GLU A 26 -5.72 -19.20 -16.67
C GLU A 26 -5.56 -19.58 -15.18
N GLU A 27 -6.07 -18.77 -14.25
CA GLU A 27 -6.35 -19.26 -12.89
C GLU A 27 -7.48 -18.49 -12.15
N ASN A 28 -8.68 -18.47 -12.74
CA ASN A 28 -9.90 -18.04 -12.03
C ASN A 28 -11.15 -18.78 -12.52
N LYS A 29 -11.42 -19.97 -11.95
CA LYS A 29 -12.74 -20.62 -12.00
C LYS A 29 -13.34 -20.60 -10.61
N ALA A 30 -14.36 -19.77 -10.43
CA ALA A 30 -15.16 -19.75 -9.22
C ALA A 30 -16.04 -21.02 -9.17
N ASP A 31 -15.81 -21.88 -8.18
CA ASP A 31 -16.69 -23.00 -7.90
C ASP A 31 -18.04 -22.49 -7.33
N MET A 32 -19.09 -22.56 -8.15
CA MET A 32 -20.46 -22.33 -7.70
C MET A 32 -20.91 -23.47 -6.78
N ILE A 33 -20.91 -23.21 -5.47
CA ILE A 33 -21.47 -24.15 -4.49
C ILE A 33 -22.99 -24.28 -4.70
N HIS A 34 -23.41 -25.42 -5.24
CA HIS A 34 -24.80 -25.83 -5.29
C HIS A 34 -25.31 -26.05 -3.85
N VAL A 35 -26.25 -25.22 -3.40
CA VAL A 35 -26.99 -25.47 -2.15
C VAL A 35 -27.83 -26.73 -2.33
N LYS A 36 -27.46 -27.81 -1.63
CA LYS A 36 -28.31 -28.97 -1.39
C LYS A 36 -28.87 -28.89 0.02
N GLU A 37 -30.18 -29.02 0.13
CA GLU A 37 -30.87 -29.23 1.41
C GLU A 37 -30.32 -30.49 2.09
N ILE A 38 -30.03 -30.42 3.39
CA ILE A 38 -29.54 -31.54 4.18
C ILE A 38 -30.68 -32.02 5.07
N ASP A 39 -31.15 -33.24 4.80
CA ASP A 39 -32.20 -33.91 5.59
C ASP A 39 -31.76 -34.20 7.04
N GLY A 40 -32.69 -34.04 7.97
CA GLY A 40 -32.47 -34.14 9.42
C GLY A 40 -32.26 -35.56 9.94
N SER A 41 -31.12 -36.19 9.64
CA SER A 41 -30.79 -37.55 10.12
C SER A 41 -29.59 -37.64 11.08
N PHE A 42 -28.87 -36.55 11.34
CA PHE A 42 -27.59 -36.62 12.09
C PHE A 42 -27.72 -36.63 13.63
N ASN A 43 -28.91 -36.39 14.18
CA ASN A 43 -29.14 -36.31 15.63
C ASN A 43 -29.32 -37.66 16.35
N ASN A 44 -29.32 -38.79 15.63
CA ASN A 44 -29.61 -40.12 16.20
C ASN A 44 -28.37 -41.01 16.44
N HIS A 45 -27.14 -40.52 16.22
CA HIS A 45 -25.93 -41.35 16.39
C HIS A 45 -25.05 -41.01 17.62
N LEU A 46 -25.46 -40.03 18.43
CA LEU A 46 -24.80 -39.71 19.72
C LEU A 46 -25.55 -40.24 20.95
N SER A 47 -26.79 -40.73 20.79
CA SER A 47 -27.59 -41.33 21.87
C SER A 47 -27.29 -42.82 22.12
N GLU A 48 -26.74 -43.56 21.15
CA GLU A 48 -26.43 -44.99 21.30
C GLU A 48 -25.04 -45.29 21.92
N ILE A 49 -24.09 -44.35 21.86
CA ILE A 49 -22.75 -44.55 22.46
C ILE A 49 -22.81 -44.43 23.99
N GLY A 50 -23.78 -43.71 24.54
CA GLY A 50 -24.00 -43.55 25.99
C GLY A 50 -24.53 -44.81 26.71
N HIS A 51 -24.89 -45.88 26.00
CA HIS A 51 -25.65 -47.00 26.57
C HIS A 51 -24.96 -48.38 26.52
N LYS A 52 -23.63 -48.43 26.36
CA LYS A 52 -22.85 -49.68 26.25
C LYS A 52 -21.60 -49.82 27.14
N ILE A 53 -21.59 -49.23 28.34
CA ILE A 53 -20.65 -49.61 29.42
C ILE A 53 -21.37 -49.78 30.77
N THR A 54 -22.37 -50.67 30.83
CA THR A 54 -22.77 -51.31 32.09
C THR A 54 -23.01 -52.81 31.85
N THR A 55 -22.88 -53.62 32.91
CA THR A 55 -22.98 -55.09 32.92
C THR A 55 -21.80 -55.88 32.32
N SER A 56 -20.78 -56.14 33.14
CA SER A 56 -20.46 -57.50 33.66
C SER A 56 -19.05 -57.57 34.30
N GLY A 57 -18.86 -58.51 35.24
CA GLY A 57 -17.53 -58.91 35.73
C GLY A 57 -17.10 -58.32 37.09
N TRP A 58 -17.39 -59.02 38.18
CA TRP A 58 -16.71 -58.82 39.46
C TRP A 58 -15.27 -59.36 39.39
N PHE A 59 -14.28 -58.49 39.60
CA PHE A 59 -12.97 -58.90 40.14
C PHE A 59 -12.60 -57.99 41.32
N VAL A 60 -12.61 -58.56 42.52
CA VAL A 60 -12.18 -57.86 43.74
C VAL A 60 -10.67 -57.97 43.85
N LEU A 61 -9.93 -56.94 43.44
CA LEU A 61 -8.58 -56.73 43.96
C LEU A 61 -8.67 -55.93 45.27
N LYS A 62 -8.17 -56.54 46.34
CA LYS A 62 -8.35 -56.07 47.71
C LYS A 62 -7.15 -55.23 48.14
N GLY A 63 -7.37 -53.93 48.35
CA GLY A 63 -6.48 -53.09 49.15
C GLY A 63 -5.76 -51.97 48.40
N MET A 64 -6.42 -50.82 48.28
CA MET A 64 -5.80 -49.50 48.43
C MET A 64 -6.86 -48.53 48.95
N ALA A 65 -6.54 -47.75 49.98
CA ALA A 65 -7.49 -46.87 50.64
C ALA A 65 -7.72 -45.60 49.80
N THR A 66 -8.80 -45.58 49.03
CA THR A 66 -9.24 -44.39 48.30
C THR A 66 -9.90 -43.39 49.24
N HIS A 67 -9.12 -42.43 49.74
CA HIS A 67 -9.69 -41.23 50.34
C HIS A 67 -10.55 -40.51 49.29
N ARG A 68 -11.87 -40.52 49.48
CA ARG A 68 -12.80 -39.75 48.64
C ARG A 68 -12.55 -38.26 48.89
N LEU A 69 -11.86 -37.59 47.97
CA LEU A 69 -11.83 -36.12 47.99
C LEU A 69 -13.25 -35.57 47.82
N ASN A 70 -13.54 -34.51 48.56
CA ASN A 70 -14.83 -33.84 48.54
C ASN A 70 -15.09 -33.28 47.12
N PRO A 71 -16.26 -33.51 46.49
CA PRO A 71 -16.55 -32.99 45.16
C PRO A 71 -16.48 -31.45 45.09
N ARG A 72 -16.68 -30.73 46.20
CA ARG A 72 -16.43 -29.27 46.26
C ARG A 72 -14.94 -28.91 46.12
N VAL A 73 -14.03 -29.76 46.60
CA VAL A 73 -12.58 -29.57 46.45
C VAL A 73 -12.15 -29.90 45.02
N ILE A 74 -12.75 -30.90 44.39
CA ILE A 74 -12.51 -31.20 42.96
C ILE A 74 -13.02 -30.04 42.09
N ALA A 75 -14.19 -29.48 42.38
CA ALA A 75 -14.71 -28.28 41.71
C ALA A 75 -13.82 -27.05 41.95
N PHE A 76 -13.28 -26.86 43.16
CA PHE A 76 -12.34 -25.77 43.46
C PHE A 76 -11.01 -25.93 42.73
N ILE A 77 -10.47 -27.15 42.63
CA ILE A 77 -9.24 -27.44 41.89
C ILE A 77 -9.48 -27.30 40.38
N ALA A 78 -10.63 -27.72 39.86
CA ALA A 78 -11.01 -27.48 38.46
C ALA A 78 -11.19 -25.98 38.16
N LEU A 79 -11.76 -25.21 39.09
CA LEU A 79 -11.88 -23.76 38.97
C LEU A 79 -10.51 -23.05 39.05
N LEU A 80 -9.59 -23.53 39.89
CA LEU A 80 -8.21 -23.03 39.95
C LEU A 80 -7.38 -23.44 38.71
N LEU A 81 -7.65 -24.61 38.11
CA LEU A 81 -7.04 -25.04 36.84
C LEU A 81 -7.62 -24.31 35.63
N LEU A 82 -8.84 -23.79 35.73
CA LEU A 82 -9.45 -22.88 34.74
C LEU A 82 -9.01 -21.42 34.91
N ILE A 83 -8.23 -21.11 35.96
CA ILE A 83 -7.60 -19.80 36.19
C ILE A 83 -6.08 -19.97 36.04
N SER A 84 -5.65 -20.56 34.92
CA SER A 84 -4.38 -20.14 34.32
C SER A 84 -4.61 -18.78 33.67
N VAL A 85 -4.52 -17.71 34.47
CA VAL A 85 -4.34 -16.38 33.88
C VAL A 85 -3.00 -16.45 33.15
N ALA A 86 -3.05 -16.47 31.82
CA ALA A 86 -1.89 -16.15 31.02
C ALA A 86 -1.59 -14.68 31.32
N SER A 87 -0.67 -14.46 32.26
CA SER A 87 -0.23 -13.11 32.58
C SER A 87 0.63 -12.65 31.42
N ALA A 88 0.10 -11.75 30.60
CA ALA A 88 0.87 -11.02 29.60
C ALA A 88 2.18 -10.52 30.23
N LYS A 89 3.31 -10.77 29.58
CA LYS A 89 4.57 -10.15 29.97
C LYS A 89 4.70 -8.84 29.22
N VAL A 90 4.52 -7.75 29.96
CA VAL A 90 4.90 -6.40 29.51
C VAL A 90 6.43 -6.28 29.60
N PHE A 91 7.07 -5.90 28.49
CA PHE A 91 8.49 -5.58 28.41
C PHE A 91 8.73 -4.08 28.56
N PHE A 92 7.84 -3.27 27.96
CA PHE A 92 7.81 -1.82 28.05
C PHE A 92 6.36 -1.34 27.95
N GLU A 93 5.99 -0.34 28.75
CA GLU A 93 4.72 0.38 28.66
C GLU A 93 4.99 1.84 29.05
N GLU A 94 4.53 2.77 28.22
CA GLU A 94 4.65 4.21 28.42
C GLU A 94 3.32 4.90 28.07
N ARG A 95 2.85 5.71 29.01
CA ARG A 95 1.64 6.57 28.91
C ARG A 95 1.98 8.05 29.13
N PHE A 96 3.28 8.36 29.09
CA PHE A 96 3.91 9.64 29.35
C PHE A 96 3.52 10.34 30.67
N ASP A 97 3.03 9.57 31.66
CA ASP A 97 2.81 10.00 33.04
C ASP A 97 3.99 10.78 33.62
N ASP A 98 3.69 11.75 34.49
CA ASP A 98 4.64 12.64 35.18
C ASP A 98 5.98 11.97 35.55
N GLY A 99 7.08 12.54 35.07
CA GLY A 99 8.43 11.99 35.23
C GLY A 99 8.90 11.10 34.07
N TRP A 100 8.19 11.07 32.94
CA TRP A 100 8.61 10.42 31.69
C TRP A 100 9.99 10.89 31.21
N GLU A 101 10.41 12.11 31.54
CA GLU A 101 11.73 12.67 31.21
C GLU A 101 12.89 11.91 31.87
N SER A 102 12.60 11.09 32.90
CA SER A 102 13.58 10.18 33.50
C SER A 102 13.72 8.84 32.78
N ARG A 103 12.74 8.49 31.93
CA ARG A 103 12.66 7.25 31.13
C ARG A 103 13.17 7.46 29.70
N TRP A 104 12.97 8.66 29.15
CA TRP A 104 13.34 9.02 27.78
C TRP A 104 14.57 9.92 27.70
N VAL A 105 15.43 9.62 26.73
CA VAL A 105 16.66 10.33 26.42
C VAL A 105 16.53 10.96 25.03
N GLN A 106 16.44 12.29 24.99
CA GLN A 106 16.56 13.07 23.76
C GLN A 106 18.00 13.01 23.26
N SER A 107 18.17 12.66 22.00
CA SER A 107 19.48 12.58 21.34
C SER A 107 20.12 13.95 21.20
N ASP A 108 21.44 13.97 20.99
CA ASP A 108 22.17 15.18 20.59
C ASP A 108 22.48 15.19 19.07
N TRP A 109 22.02 14.17 18.33
CA TRP A 109 22.00 14.17 16.86
C TRP A 109 21.27 15.42 16.33
N LYS A 110 21.83 16.04 15.29
CA LYS A 110 21.35 17.28 14.65
C LYS A 110 21.29 18.55 15.52
N LYS A 111 21.79 18.53 16.77
CA LYS A 111 21.91 19.75 17.60
C LYS A 111 22.96 20.73 17.08
N GLU A 112 24.13 20.24 16.66
CA GLU A 112 25.20 21.10 16.11
C GLU A 112 24.77 21.78 14.79
N ASP A 113 23.92 21.12 14.01
CA ASP A 113 23.34 21.65 12.77
C ASP A 113 22.18 22.64 13.02
N ASN A 114 21.74 22.82 14.28
CA ASN A 114 20.50 23.53 14.64
C ASN A 114 19.25 23.00 13.90
N MET A 115 19.20 21.67 13.68
CA MET A 115 18.08 20.99 13.02
C MET A 115 17.37 19.95 13.92
N ALA A 116 17.85 19.73 15.15
CA ALA A 116 17.14 18.94 16.16
C ALA A 116 15.91 19.71 16.66
N GLY A 117 14.75 19.05 16.69
CA GLY A 117 13.50 19.61 17.21
C GLY A 117 13.25 19.28 18.68
N GLU A 118 12.56 20.20 19.36
CA GLU A 118 12.15 20.03 20.75
C GLU A 118 10.78 19.33 20.91
N TRP A 119 10.54 18.77 22.10
CA TRP A 119 9.31 18.01 22.39
C TRP A 119 8.41 18.74 23.39
N ASN A 120 7.13 18.88 23.05
CA ASN A 120 6.08 19.34 23.95
C ASN A 120 5.48 18.14 24.70
N TYR A 121 5.16 18.30 25.99
CA TYR A 121 4.35 17.33 26.75
C TYR A 121 2.91 17.87 26.87
N THR A 122 1.97 17.26 26.15
CA THR A 122 0.66 17.86 25.86
C THR A 122 -0.38 16.83 25.43
N SER A 123 -1.66 17.15 25.62
CA SER A 123 -2.83 16.42 25.11
C SER A 123 -3.34 16.96 23.76
N GLY A 124 -2.62 17.92 23.17
CA GLY A 124 -3.01 18.57 21.91
C GLY A 124 -4.14 19.59 22.06
N LYS A 125 -4.57 20.17 20.93
CA LYS A 125 -5.60 21.23 20.87
C LYS A 125 -7.02 20.70 21.06
N TRP A 126 -7.27 19.47 20.64
CA TRP A 126 -8.47 18.67 20.94
C TRP A 126 -8.02 17.36 21.59
N ASN A 127 -8.81 16.82 22.51
CA ASN A 127 -8.54 15.54 23.19
C ASN A 127 -9.84 14.96 23.76
N GLY A 128 -9.81 13.67 24.12
CA GLY A 128 -10.88 13.05 24.89
C GLY A 128 -10.73 13.31 26.40
N ASP A 129 -9.50 13.34 26.90
CA ASP A 129 -9.14 13.79 28.25
C ASP A 129 -7.94 14.74 28.19
N ALA A 130 -8.03 15.91 28.83
CA ALA A 130 -6.95 16.89 28.87
C ALA A 130 -5.75 16.45 29.74
N ASN A 131 -5.92 15.40 30.55
CA ASN A 131 -4.86 14.77 31.34
C ASN A 131 -4.11 13.68 30.58
N ASP A 132 -4.69 13.13 29.51
CA ASP A 132 -4.04 12.12 28.66
C ASP A 132 -3.08 12.82 27.71
N LYS A 133 -1.79 12.80 28.05
CA LYS A 133 -0.76 13.62 27.40
C LYS A 133 0.31 12.73 26.84
N GLY A 134 0.61 12.94 25.56
CA GLY A 134 1.78 12.35 24.90
C GLY A 134 2.92 13.34 24.75
N ILE A 135 3.94 12.91 23.99
CA ILE A 135 5.00 13.79 23.49
C ILE A 135 4.68 14.23 22.06
N GLN A 136 4.74 15.54 21.81
CA GLN A 136 4.40 16.16 20.53
C GLN A 136 5.60 16.91 19.96
N THR A 137 5.85 16.72 18.67
CA THR A 137 6.82 17.51 17.88
C THR A 137 6.44 19.01 17.87
N SER A 138 7.36 19.92 18.20
CA SER A 138 7.03 21.34 18.46
C SER A 138 7.41 22.35 17.37
N GLU A 139 8.29 21.98 16.45
CA GLU A 139 8.94 22.88 15.48
C GLU A 139 8.93 22.32 14.05
N ASP A 140 8.52 23.13 13.08
CA ASP A 140 8.56 22.80 11.66
C ASP A 140 10.00 22.69 11.12
N TYR A 141 10.19 21.86 10.09
CA TYR A 141 11.49 21.60 9.44
C TYR A 141 12.57 21.15 10.43
N ARG A 142 12.28 20.06 11.17
CA ARG A 142 13.18 19.48 12.17
C ARG A 142 13.31 17.96 12.07
N PHE A 143 14.48 17.50 12.50
CA PHE A 143 14.73 16.11 12.86
C PHE A 143 14.42 15.91 14.35
N TYR A 144 13.66 14.86 14.64
CA TYR A 144 13.27 14.46 15.97
C TYR A 144 13.98 13.16 16.32
N ALA A 145 14.61 13.08 17.49
CA ALA A 145 15.28 11.86 17.95
C ALA A 145 15.22 11.73 19.48
N ILE A 146 14.46 10.74 19.95
CA ILE A 146 14.29 10.43 21.38
C ILE A 146 14.14 8.92 21.58
N SER A 147 14.65 8.36 22.67
CA SER A 147 14.57 6.91 22.94
C SER A 147 14.44 6.58 24.43
N ALA A 148 13.86 5.43 24.74
CA ALA A 148 13.80 4.86 26.09
C ALA A 148 14.50 3.50 26.14
N GLU A 149 15.14 3.19 27.28
CA GLU A 149 15.73 1.88 27.58
C GLU A 149 14.73 1.00 28.34
N TYR A 150 14.67 -0.27 28.00
CA TYR A 150 13.93 -1.29 28.74
C TYR A 150 14.79 -2.56 28.95
N PRO A 151 14.41 -3.47 29.87
CA PRO A 151 15.19 -4.67 30.13
C PRO A 151 15.37 -5.52 28.86
N GLU A 152 16.62 -5.79 28.48
CA GLU A 152 16.94 -6.55 27.25
C GLU A 152 16.19 -7.89 27.21
N PHE A 153 15.55 -8.17 26.08
CA PHE A 153 14.84 -9.43 25.86
C PHE A 153 14.96 -9.93 24.42
N SER A 154 14.55 -11.20 24.23
CA SER A 154 14.30 -11.77 22.92
C SER A 154 12.86 -12.25 22.83
N ASN A 155 12.25 -12.12 21.66
CA ASN A 155 10.96 -12.72 21.32
C ASN A 155 11.06 -14.19 20.89
N LYS A 156 12.22 -14.85 21.01
CA LYS A 156 12.32 -16.29 20.74
C LYS A 156 11.28 -17.07 21.55
N ASP A 157 10.58 -17.97 20.88
CA ASP A 157 9.48 -18.79 21.41
C ASP A 157 8.27 -17.98 21.94
N LYS A 158 8.14 -16.70 21.55
CA LYS A 158 7.09 -15.76 22.00
C LYS A 158 6.52 -14.94 20.85
N THR A 159 5.24 -14.60 20.94
CA THR A 159 4.71 -13.48 20.15
C THR A 159 5.38 -12.19 20.63
N LEU A 160 5.70 -11.30 19.69
CA LEU A 160 6.07 -9.92 19.95
C LEU A 160 4.90 -9.04 19.51
N VAL A 161 4.39 -8.22 20.41
CA VAL A 161 3.46 -7.15 20.09
C VAL A 161 4.16 -5.82 20.30
N PHE A 162 4.11 -4.94 19.30
CA PHE A 162 4.59 -3.58 19.36
C PHE A 162 3.46 -2.63 18.97
N GLN A 163 3.01 -1.81 19.90
CA GLN A 163 1.84 -0.96 19.77
C GLN A 163 2.14 0.47 20.23
N PHE A 164 1.53 1.47 19.60
CA PHE A 164 1.53 2.86 20.06
C PHE A 164 0.40 3.64 19.38
N SER A 165 0.00 4.77 19.97
CA SER A 165 -0.92 5.73 19.34
C SER A 165 -0.18 6.90 18.73
N VAL A 166 -0.64 7.33 17.54
CA VAL A 166 -0.14 8.49 16.80
C VAL A 166 -1.31 9.40 16.45
N LYS A 167 -1.12 10.70 16.62
CA LYS A 167 -2.06 11.73 16.18
C LYS A 167 -1.36 12.76 15.31
N HIS A 168 -1.80 12.91 14.07
CA HIS A 168 -1.29 13.93 13.15
C HIS A 168 -2.12 15.22 13.22
N GLU A 169 -2.17 15.83 14.41
CA GLU A 169 -3.00 17.00 14.73
C GLU A 169 -2.87 18.12 13.69
N GLN A 170 -1.66 18.29 13.14
CA GLN A 170 -1.33 19.37 12.22
C GLN A 170 -1.87 19.21 10.79
N LYS A 171 -2.55 18.10 10.47
CA LYS A 171 -2.85 17.67 9.09
C LYS A 171 -1.54 17.49 8.30
N LEU A 172 -0.81 16.43 8.66
CA LEU A 172 0.55 16.17 8.17
C LEU A 172 0.59 15.99 6.64
N ASP A 173 1.51 16.71 6.00
CA ASP A 173 1.75 16.74 4.56
C ASP A 173 3.01 15.97 4.17
N CYS A 174 4.12 16.16 4.90
CA CYS A 174 5.29 15.32 4.82
C CYS A 174 6.04 15.18 6.16
N GLY A 175 6.07 13.95 6.67
CA GLY A 175 6.82 13.53 7.84
C GLY A 175 6.50 12.09 8.24
N GLY A 176 7.41 11.48 8.99
CA GLY A 176 7.18 10.16 9.56
C GLY A 176 6.28 10.23 10.80
N GLY A 177 5.59 9.13 11.08
CA GLY A 177 4.86 8.86 12.31
C GLY A 177 5.22 7.50 12.94
N TYR A 178 6.38 6.94 12.58
CA TYR A 178 6.81 5.60 12.98
C TYR A 178 7.73 5.57 14.20
N MET A 179 7.88 4.39 14.78
CA MET A 179 8.81 4.11 15.87
C MET A 179 9.76 2.97 15.51
N LYS A 180 10.91 2.89 16.19
CA LYS A 180 11.94 1.87 16.00
C LYS A 180 12.16 1.07 17.28
N LEU A 181 12.26 -0.25 17.16
CA LEU A 181 12.85 -1.11 18.18
C LEU A 181 14.32 -1.36 17.84
N LEU A 182 15.22 -1.20 18.81
CA LEU A 182 16.66 -1.31 18.61
C LEU A 182 17.27 -2.41 19.49
N SER A 183 18.36 -3.00 19.00
CA SER A 183 19.08 -4.10 19.66
C SER A 183 20.45 -3.70 20.19
N GLY A 184 20.86 -4.36 21.29
CA GLY A 184 22.19 -4.22 21.88
C GLY A 184 22.44 -2.84 22.50
N ASP A 185 23.70 -2.49 22.75
CA ASP A 185 24.08 -1.24 23.44
C ASP A 185 24.10 -0.03 22.48
N VAL A 186 22.96 0.67 22.40
CA VAL A 186 22.81 1.93 21.67
C VAL A 186 23.24 3.11 22.55
N ASP A 187 24.10 3.99 22.02
CA ASP A 187 24.33 5.29 22.63
C ASP A 187 23.13 6.20 22.33
N GLN A 188 22.19 6.27 23.27
CA GLN A 188 20.96 7.07 23.13
C GLN A 188 21.22 8.55 22.84
N LYS A 189 22.39 9.09 23.22
CA LYS A 189 22.79 10.48 22.92
C LYS A 189 23.28 10.68 21.49
N LYS A 190 23.57 9.60 20.75
CA LYS A 190 23.88 9.61 19.32
C LYS A 190 22.79 8.99 18.45
N PHE A 191 21.64 8.65 19.02
CA PHE A 191 20.52 8.06 18.28
C PHE A 191 20.04 9.00 17.16
N GLY A 192 19.89 8.48 15.95
CA GLY A 192 19.61 9.23 14.73
C GLY A 192 19.42 8.32 13.52
N GLY A 193 19.23 8.89 12.33
CA GLY A 193 18.89 8.17 11.09
C GLY A 193 19.72 6.92 10.81
N ASP A 194 21.04 7.01 10.94
CA ASP A 194 21.99 5.91 10.67
C ASP A 194 22.11 4.88 11.81
N THR A 195 21.37 5.03 12.92
CA THR A 195 21.45 4.09 14.04
C THR A 195 20.82 2.75 13.66
N PRO A 196 21.55 1.62 13.78
CA PRO A 196 20.98 0.31 13.49
C PRO A 196 19.78 0.01 14.40
N TYR A 197 18.67 -0.35 13.76
CA TYR A 197 17.45 -0.82 14.42
C TYR A 197 17.20 -2.29 14.07
N SER A 198 16.17 -2.87 14.69
CA SER A 198 15.73 -4.26 14.45
C SER A 198 14.37 -4.29 13.76
N ILE A 199 13.45 -3.41 14.18
CA ILE A 199 12.14 -3.22 13.57
C ILE A 199 11.90 -1.71 13.47
N MET A 200 11.40 -1.23 12.34
CA MET A 200 10.77 0.10 12.21
C MET A 200 9.32 -0.12 11.79
N PHE A 201 8.38 0.42 12.56
CA PHE A 201 6.95 0.22 12.36
C PHE A 201 6.15 1.50 12.59
N GLY A 202 5.15 1.76 11.75
CA GLY A 202 4.19 2.86 11.90
C GLY A 202 3.94 3.68 10.63
N PRO A 203 3.05 4.68 10.68
CA PRO A 203 2.69 5.50 9.54
C PRO A 203 3.84 6.36 9.01
N ASP A 204 3.85 6.59 7.70
CA ASP A 204 4.73 7.53 7.00
C ASP A 204 3.94 8.23 5.89
N ILE A 205 3.93 9.56 5.93
CA ILE A 205 3.15 10.40 5.04
C ILE A 205 4.12 11.36 4.36
N CYS A 206 4.16 11.38 3.03
CA CYS A 206 4.82 12.43 2.28
C CYS A 206 4.15 12.64 0.91
N GLY A 207 3.40 13.74 0.81
CA GLY A 207 2.63 14.11 -0.36
C GLY A 207 1.56 13.08 -0.72
N TYR A 208 1.33 12.92 -2.03
CA TYR A 208 0.42 11.90 -2.56
C TYR A 208 1.11 10.55 -2.82
N ALA A 209 2.44 10.51 -2.83
CA ALA A 209 3.21 9.33 -3.22
C ALA A 209 3.48 8.35 -2.07
N THR A 210 3.52 8.83 -0.83
CA THR A 210 3.77 8.01 0.37
C THR A 210 2.66 8.28 1.38
N LYS A 211 1.80 7.29 1.64
CA LYS A 211 0.72 7.31 2.64
C LYS A 211 0.48 5.90 3.17
N LYS A 212 1.48 5.35 3.86
CA LYS A 212 1.52 3.93 4.20
C LYS A 212 2.11 3.66 5.57
N VAL A 213 1.85 2.48 6.10
CA VAL A 213 2.48 1.94 7.29
C VAL A 213 3.76 1.22 6.88
N HIS A 214 4.90 1.70 7.36
CA HIS A 214 6.15 0.93 7.29
C HIS A 214 6.08 -0.26 8.23
N ALA A 215 6.59 -1.39 7.77
CA ALA A 215 6.94 -2.54 8.60
C ALA A 215 8.28 -3.09 8.06
N ILE A 216 9.38 -2.52 8.55
CA ILE A 216 10.74 -2.81 8.08
C ILE A 216 11.42 -3.70 9.11
N LEU A 217 11.94 -4.84 8.65
CA LEU A 217 12.64 -5.82 9.48
C LEU A 217 14.12 -5.84 9.10
N THR A 218 15.01 -5.74 10.08
CA THR A 218 16.46 -5.83 9.84
C THR A 218 16.89 -7.28 9.86
N TYR A 219 17.31 -7.82 8.72
CA TYR A 219 17.73 -9.21 8.57
C TYR A 219 19.10 -9.28 7.89
N ASN A 220 20.03 -10.07 8.45
CA ASN A 220 21.43 -10.14 8.03
C ASN A 220 22.15 -8.77 7.88
N GLY A 221 21.73 -7.77 8.66
CA GLY A 221 22.29 -6.41 8.63
C GLY A 221 21.69 -5.49 7.56
N GLU A 222 20.72 -5.96 6.77
CA GLU A 222 19.99 -5.16 5.79
C GLU A 222 18.56 -4.87 6.26
N ASN A 223 18.11 -3.64 6.03
CA ASN A 223 16.74 -3.22 6.33
C ASN A 223 15.81 -3.66 5.19
N LYS A 224 14.96 -4.66 5.43
CA LYS A 224 14.04 -5.23 4.45
C LYS A 224 12.66 -4.63 4.63
N LEU A 225 12.17 -3.94 3.59
CA LEU A 225 10.81 -3.37 3.57
C LEU A 225 9.78 -4.47 3.29
N ILE A 226 8.59 -4.30 3.86
CA ILE A 226 7.41 -5.09 3.49
C ILE A 226 7.03 -4.84 2.02
N LYS A 227 6.71 -5.91 1.29
CA LYS A 227 6.28 -5.90 -0.13
C LYS A 227 4.85 -5.42 -0.32
N LYS A 228 4.03 -5.57 0.72
CA LYS A 228 2.62 -5.19 0.75
C LYS A 228 2.51 -3.71 1.06
N ASP A 229 1.71 -2.99 0.28
CA ASP A 229 1.34 -1.62 0.61
C ASP A 229 0.17 -1.64 1.61
N VAL A 230 0.35 -1.01 2.76
CA VAL A 230 -0.61 -0.99 3.86
C VAL A 230 -0.97 0.48 4.09
N PRO A 231 -2.19 0.94 3.78
CA PRO A 231 -2.54 2.35 3.93
C PRO A 231 -2.52 2.76 5.41
N CYS A 232 -2.00 3.95 5.70
CA CYS A 232 -2.14 4.58 7.00
C CYS A 232 -3.36 5.51 7.02
N GLU A 233 -3.87 5.80 8.22
CA GLU A 233 -4.90 6.81 8.38
C GLU A 233 -4.27 8.21 8.26
N THR A 234 -4.99 9.16 7.63
CA THR A 234 -4.44 10.49 7.30
C THR A 234 -5.35 11.65 7.72
N ASP A 235 -6.22 11.42 8.71
CA ASP A 235 -6.99 12.50 9.32
C ASP A 235 -6.21 13.14 10.51
N GLN A 236 -6.91 13.83 11.39
CA GLN A 236 -6.36 14.68 12.45
C GLN A 236 -6.68 14.16 13.87
N LEU A 237 -7.23 12.95 13.96
CA LEU A 237 -7.53 12.23 15.20
C LEU A 237 -6.36 11.34 15.62
N SER A 238 -6.49 10.75 16.81
CA SER A 238 -5.57 9.72 17.29
C SER A 238 -5.92 8.37 16.68
N HIS A 239 -4.90 7.62 16.25
CA HIS A 239 -5.01 6.24 15.77
C HIS A 239 -4.00 5.33 16.47
N VAL A 240 -4.38 4.07 16.71
CA VAL A 240 -3.49 3.06 17.32
C VAL A 240 -2.93 2.16 16.24
N TYR A 241 -1.60 2.04 16.18
CA TYR A 241 -0.90 1.13 15.27
C TYR A 241 -0.33 -0.04 16.07
N THR A 242 -0.64 -1.27 15.67
CA THR A 242 -0.20 -2.50 16.36
C THR A 242 0.43 -3.48 15.37
N PHE A 243 1.69 -3.84 15.60
CA PHE A 243 2.40 -4.90 14.89
C PHE A 243 2.50 -6.13 15.79
N ILE A 244 2.05 -7.27 15.28
CA ILE A 244 2.11 -8.57 15.95
C ILE A 244 3.01 -9.47 15.11
N LEU A 245 3.98 -10.12 15.74
CA LEU A 245 4.90 -11.07 15.12
C LEU A 245 4.93 -12.36 15.92
N ASN A 246 4.58 -13.49 15.30
CA ASN A 246 4.37 -14.78 15.97
C ASN A 246 5.55 -15.75 15.79
N PRO A 247 5.70 -16.77 16.68
CA PRO A 247 6.74 -17.79 16.57
C PRO A 247 6.69 -18.70 15.35
N ASP A 248 5.60 -18.71 14.60
CA ASP A 248 5.45 -19.43 13.33
C ASP A 248 5.83 -18.57 12.11
N ALA A 249 6.46 -17.41 12.34
CA ALA A 249 6.82 -16.42 11.33
C ALA A 249 5.61 -15.87 10.54
N THR A 250 4.42 -15.87 11.16
CA THR A 250 3.28 -15.05 10.74
C THR A 250 3.32 -13.68 11.40
N TYR A 251 2.65 -12.70 10.79
CA TYR A 251 2.50 -11.36 11.35
C TYR A 251 1.09 -10.81 11.09
N SER A 252 0.68 -9.85 11.90
CA SER A 252 -0.50 -9.00 11.64
C SER A 252 -0.19 -7.53 11.92
N ILE A 253 -0.73 -6.65 11.08
CA ILE A 253 -0.76 -5.19 11.27
C ILE A 253 -2.22 -4.81 11.50
N LEU A 254 -2.50 -4.28 12.69
CA LEU A 254 -3.79 -3.71 13.03
C LEU A 254 -3.64 -2.19 13.08
N ILE A 255 -4.70 -1.49 12.68
CA ILE A 255 -4.90 -0.08 13.00
C ILE A 255 -6.25 0.01 13.72
N ASP A 256 -6.32 0.73 14.83
CA ASP A 256 -7.57 0.97 15.59
C ASP A 256 -8.26 -0.33 16.04
N ASN A 257 -7.46 -1.32 16.44
CA ASN A 257 -7.85 -2.71 16.73
C ASN A 257 -8.52 -3.48 15.57
N VAL A 258 -8.44 -2.96 14.33
CA VAL A 258 -8.91 -3.64 13.12
C VAL A 258 -7.71 -4.17 12.34
N GLU A 259 -7.70 -5.47 12.03
CA GLU A 259 -6.67 -6.08 11.19
C GLU A 259 -6.75 -5.52 9.77
N LYS A 260 -5.67 -4.87 9.32
CA LYS A 260 -5.54 -4.28 7.97
C LYS A 260 -4.72 -5.17 7.04
N GLN A 261 -3.76 -5.92 7.60
CA GLN A 261 -2.91 -6.84 6.85
C GLN A 261 -2.43 -7.99 7.75
N THR A 262 -2.41 -9.21 7.22
CA THR A 262 -1.79 -10.39 7.85
C THR A 262 -1.08 -11.23 6.78
N GLY A 263 -0.06 -11.99 7.16
CA GLY A 263 0.73 -12.78 6.22
C GLY A 263 1.92 -13.49 6.86
N SER A 264 2.98 -13.72 6.08
CA SER A 264 4.17 -14.43 6.54
C SER A 264 5.47 -13.74 6.12
N LEU A 265 6.47 -13.80 6.99
CA LEU A 265 7.80 -13.29 6.74
C LEU A 265 8.48 -13.93 5.52
N TYR A 266 8.08 -15.16 5.16
CA TYR A 266 8.57 -15.86 3.97
C TYR A 266 8.00 -15.32 2.64
N SER A 267 6.80 -14.72 2.65
CA SER A 267 6.14 -14.19 1.46
C SER A 267 6.33 -12.68 1.31
N ASP A 268 6.16 -11.95 2.41
CA ASP A 268 5.88 -10.52 2.38
C ASP A 268 7.12 -9.64 2.60
N TRP A 269 8.30 -10.24 2.78
CA TRP A 269 9.62 -9.59 2.76
C TRP A 269 10.62 -10.40 1.91
N ASP A 270 11.73 -9.78 1.51
CA ASP A 270 12.87 -10.44 0.86
C ASP A 270 13.97 -10.76 1.88
N LEU A 271 13.63 -11.62 2.85
CA LEU A 271 14.54 -12.06 3.92
C LEU A 271 15.46 -13.19 3.44
N LEU A 272 14.87 -14.22 2.82
CA LEU A 272 15.57 -15.40 2.29
C LEU A 272 15.60 -15.39 0.76
N PRO A 273 16.57 -16.08 0.12
CA PRO A 273 16.52 -16.36 -1.31
C PRO A 273 15.23 -17.07 -1.73
N PRO A 274 14.78 -16.98 -2.99
CA PRO A 274 13.60 -17.71 -3.45
C PRO A 274 13.85 -19.22 -3.35
N LYS A 275 12.84 -19.99 -2.92
CA LYS A 275 12.93 -21.46 -2.77
C LYS A 275 13.25 -22.17 -4.08
N GLN A 276 12.80 -21.61 -5.21
CA GLN A 276 13.04 -22.14 -6.54
C GLN A 276 13.50 -21.04 -7.50
N ILE A 277 14.38 -21.40 -8.43
CA ILE A 277 14.89 -20.53 -9.50
C ILE A 277 14.66 -21.20 -10.85
N LYS A 278 14.67 -20.41 -11.93
CA LYS A 278 14.72 -20.97 -13.29
C LYS A 278 16.07 -21.68 -13.47
N ASP A 279 16.05 -22.88 -14.02
CA ASP A 279 17.25 -23.66 -14.32
C ASP A 279 18.19 -22.86 -15.25
N PRO A 280 19.40 -22.49 -14.78
CA PRO A 280 20.35 -21.70 -15.56
C PRO A 280 21.04 -22.52 -16.67
N GLU A 281 21.00 -23.86 -16.60
CA GLU A 281 21.55 -24.73 -17.64
C GLU A 281 20.50 -25.14 -18.69
N ALA A 282 19.21 -24.97 -18.38
CA ALA A 282 18.12 -25.28 -19.30
C ALA A 282 18.16 -24.43 -20.57
N LYS A 283 18.04 -25.09 -21.72
CA LYS A 283 17.98 -24.48 -23.04
C LYS A 283 16.67 -24.85 -23.73
N LYS A 284 16.13 -23.90 -24.50
CA LYS A 284 14.98 -24.15 -25.37
C LYS A 284 15.32 -25.29 -26.34
N PRO A 285 14.53 -26.38 -26.40
CA PRO A 285 14.72 -27.44 -27.38
C PRO A 285 14.58 -26.95 -28.82
N GLU A 286 15.39 -27.48 -29.74
CA GLU A 286 15.34 -27.11 -31.17
C GLU A 286 13.99 -27.46 -31.82
N ASP A 287 13.31 -28.49 -31.31
CA ASP A 287 11.98 -28.92 -31.75
C ASP A 287 10.83 -28.14 -31.06
N TRP A 288 11.12 -27.06 -30.34
CA TRP A 288 10.12 -26.25 -29.64
C TRP A 288 9.62 -25.08 -30.50
N ASP A 289 8.51 -25.31 -31.22
CA ASP A 289 7.88 -24.28 -32.02
C ASP A 289 6.97 -23.37 -31.19
N GLU A 290 7.26 -22.07 -31.24
CA GLU A 290 6.52 -20.99 -30.56
C GLU A 290 5.63 -20.21 -31.53
N LYS A 291 5.62 -20.58 -32.82
CA LYS A 291 4.73 -19.95 -33.81
C LYS A 291 3.36 -20.61 -33.71
N GLU A 292 2.41 -19.94 -33.04
CA GLU A 292 1.01 -20.39 -33.03
C GLU A 292 0.44 -20.54 -34.45
N PHE A 293 0.88 -19.68 -35.38
CA PHE A 293 0.41 -19.65 -36.76
C PHE A 293 1.55 -19.83 -37.76
N ILE A 294 1.36 -20.75 -38.72
CA ILE A 294 2.24 -20.97 -39.86
C ILE A 294 1.51 -20.68 -41.18
N PRO A 295 2.21 -20.36 -42.27
CA PRO A 295 1.64 -20.39 -43.61
C PRO A 295 1.00 -21.74 -43.92
N ASP A 296 -0.19 -21.73 -44.50
CA ASP A 296 -0.87 -22.92 -45.01
C ASP A 296 -0.05 -23.53 -46.16
N PRO A 297 0.48 -24.76 -46.03
CA PRO A 297 1.27 -25.39 -47.08
C PRO A 297 0.45 -25.77 -48.32
N GLU A 298 -0.88 -25.85 -48.20
CA GLU A 298 -1.78 -26.15 -49.32
C GLU A 298 -2.33 -24.88 -50.01
N ASP A 299 -2.24 -23.71 -49.36
CA ASP A 299 -2.61 -22.43 -49.97
C ASP A 299 -1.51 -21.97 -50.93
N LYS A 300 -1.65 -22.35 -52.20
CA LYS A 300 -0.72 -21.99 -53.27
C LYS A 300 -1.15 -20.68 -53.93
N LYS A 301 -0.18 -19.83 -54.28
CA LYS A 301 -0.42 -18.63 -55.10
C LYS A 301 -1.15 -19.04 -56.40
N PRO A 302 -2.30 -18.41 -56.73
CA PRO A 302 -2.96 -18.64 -58.01
C PRO A 302 -2.06 -18.29 -59.19
N GLU A 303 -2.12 -19.10 -60.25
CA GLU A 303 -1.45 -18.80 -61.52
C GLU A 303 -1.99 -17.47 -62.10
N GLY A 304 -1.10 -16.63 -62.62
CA GLY A 304 -1.44 -15.29 -63.12
C GLY A 304 -1.56 -14.19 -62.05
N TYR A 305 -1.48 -14.49 -60.75
CA TYR A 305 -1.68 -13.48 -59.69
C TYR A 305 -0.64 -12.33 -59.74
N ASP A 306 0.62 -12.64 -60.02
CA ASP A 306 1.69 -11.63 -60.11
C ASP A 306 1.70 -10.87 -61.44
N ASP A 307 0.99 -11.37 -62.45
CA ASP A 307 0.88 -10.77 -63.78
C ASP A 307 -0.23 -9.70 -63.84
N ILE A 308 -1.00 -9.54 -62.75
CA ILE A 308 -2.01 -8.47 -62.60
C ILE A 308 -1.26 -7.14 -62.37
N PRO A 309 -1.29 -6.17 -63.31
CA PRO A 309 -0.58 -4.92 -63.13
C PRO A 309 -1.25 -4.07 -62.06
N LYS A 310 -0.46 -3.28 -61.33
CA LYS A 310 -0.95 -2.35 -60.29
C LYS A 310 -1.91 -1.29 -60.82
N GLU A 311 -1.67 -0.88 -62.06
CA GLU A 311 -2.41 0.15 -62.76
C GLU A 311 -2.78 -0.37 -64.15
N ILE A 312 -3.93 0.09 -64.65
CA ILE A 312 -4.44 -0.18 -66.00
C ILE A 312 -4.78 1.15 -66.66
N PRO A 313 -4.73 1.26 -68.00
CA PRO A 313 -5.25 2.43 -68.70
C PRO A 313 -6.72 2.65 -68.34
N ASP A 314 -7.10 3.90 -68.07
CA ASP A 314 -8.48 4.28 -67.78
C ASP A 314 -9.38 3.99 -69.00
N PRO A 315 -10.38 3.08 -68.89
CA PRO A 315 -11.24 2.72 -70.00
C PRO A 315 -12.25 3.81 -70.38
N ASP A 316 -12.51 4.77 -69.49
CA ASP A 316 -13.44 5.88 -69.70
C ASP A 316 -12.72 7.16 -70.16
N ALA A 317 -11.40 7.23 -70.01
CA ALA A 317 -10.59 8.34 -70.50
C ALA A 317 -10.61 8.43 -72.03
N LYS A 318 -11.01 9.60 -72.52
CA LYS A 318 -10.99 9.96 -73.94
C LYS A 318 -9.99 11.08 -74.17
N LYS A 319 -9.32 11.03 -75.31
CA LYS A 319 -8.48 12.13 -75.78
C LYS A 319 -9.32 13.43 -75.82
N PRO A 320 -8.89 14.53 -75.19
CA PRO A 320 -9.57 15.81 -75.29
C PRO A 320 -9.70 16.27 -76.74
N GLU A 321 -10.79 16.96 -77.09
CA GLU A 321 -11.01 17.47 -78.45
C GLU A 321 -10.03 18.61 -78.84
N ASP A 322 -9.38 19.22 -77.84
CA ASP A 322 -8.45 20.35 -77.97
C ASP A 322 -6.98 19.93 -77.74
N TRP A 323 -6.64 18.65 -77.95
CA TRP A 323 -5.28 18.12 -77.81
C TRP A 323 -4.53 18.13 -79.15
N ASP A 324 -3.34 18.76 -79.18
CA ASP A 324 -2.49 18.80 -80.38
C ASP A 324 -1.27 17.87 -80.24
N ASP A 325 -1.16 16.86 -81.11
CA ASP A 325 -0.04 15.90 -81.07
C ASP A 325 1.30 16.51 -81.51
N GLU A 326 1.33 17.66 -82.22
CA GLU A 326 2.59 18.33 -82.60
C GLU A 326 3.14 19.22 -81.48
N GLU A 327 2.29 19.80 -80.62
CA GLU A 327 2.69 20.70 -79.53
C GLU A 327 2.69 20.02 -78.14
N ASP A 328 1.69 19.18 -77.82
CA ASP A 328 1.56 18.47 -76.53
C ASP A 328 2.19 17.06 -76.55
N GLY A 329 2.43 16.51 -77.74
CA GLY A 329 2.97 15.16 -77.97
C GLY A 329 1.90 14.06 -78.06
N GLU A 330 2.33 12.81 -78.31
CA GLU A 330 1.41 11.67 -78.49
C GLU A 330 0.58 11.42 -77.22
N TRP A 331 -0.74 11.64 -77.31
CA TRP A 331 -1.64 11.46 -76.17
C TRP A 331 -1.60 10.03 -75.62
N THR A 332 -1.26 9.90 -74.33
CA THR A 332 -1.29 8.62 -73.61
C THR A 332 -2.49 8.56 -72.68
N VAL A 333 -3.16 7.41 -72.66
CA VAL A 333 -4.31 7.16 -71.76
C VAL A 333 -3.81 7.21 -70.31
N PRO A 334 -4.38 8.04 -69.42
CA PRO A 334 -4.04 8.05 -68.01
C PRO A 334 -4.20 6.66 -67.38
N THR A 335 -3.32 6.29 -66.46
CA THR A 335 -3.44 5.03 -65.72
C THR A 335 -4.22 5.21 -64.43
N ILE A 336 -5.09 4.25 -64.12
CA ILE A 336 -5.86 4.16 -62.88
C ILE A 336 -5.47 2.90 -62.10
N PRO A 337 -5.62 2.90 -60.76
CA PRO A 337 -5.38 1.70 -59.96
C PRO A 337 -6.26 0.53 -60.41
N ASN A 338 -5.66 -0.63 -60.64
CA ASN A 338 -6.36 -1.82 -61.11
C ASN A 338 -7.18 -2.45 -59.96
N PRO A 339 -8.52 -2.53 -60.06
CA PRO A 339 -9.36 -3.12 -59.01
C PRO A 339 -9.05 -4.60 -58.71
N GLU A 340 -8.48 -5.34 -59.67
CA GLU A 340 -8.10 -6.75 -59.47
C GLU A 340 -6.74 -6.92 -58.78
N TYR A 341 -5.92 -5.87 -58.68
CA TYR A 341 -4.61 -5.93 -58.02
C TYR A 341 -4.76 -5.96 -56.49
N LYS A 342 -4.71 -7.16 -55.91
CA LYS A 342 -4.92 -7.41 -54.47
C LYS A 342 -3.64 -7.26 -53.62
N GLY A 343 -2.61 -6.58 -54.12
CA GLY A 343 -1.32 -6.45 -53.46
C GLY A 343 -0.48 -7.73 -53.49
N PRO A 344 0.76 -7.72 -52.95
CA PRO A 344 1.61 -8.92 -52.91
C PRO A 344 0.93 -10.06 -52.17
N TRP A 345 0.79 -11.22 -52.84
CA TRP A 345 0.15 -12.40 -52.28
C TRP A 345 0.84 -12.84 -50.98
N LYS A 346 0.03 -13.22 -49.98
CA LYS A 346 0.47 -13.83 -48.74
C LYS A 346 -0.38 -15.09 -48.53
N ALA A 347 0.27 -16.21 -48.28
CA ALA A 347 -0.40 -17.44 -47.88
C ALA A 347 -1.29 -17.19 -46.66
N LYS A 348 -2.45 -17.86 -46.63
CA LYS A 348 -3.29 -17.95 -45.43
C LYS A 348 -2.47 -18.49 -44.26
N LYS A 349 -2.81 -18.06 -43.05
CA LYS A 349 -2.22 -18.60 -41.82
C LYS A 349 -3.15 -19.67 -41.24
N ILE A 350 -2.60 -20.84 -40.92
CA ILE A 350 -3.28 -21.91 -40.17
C ILE A 350 -2.63 -22.06 -38.79
N LYS A 351 -3.40 -22.60 -37.82
CA LYS A 351 -2.84 -22.98 -36.51
C LYS A 351 -1.79 -24.08 -36.71
N ASN A 352 -0.63 -23.88 -36.12
CA ASN A 352 0.51 -24.79 -36.21
C ASN A 352 0.28 -26.03 -35.33
N PRO A 353 0.20 -27.25 -35.88
CA PRO A 353 0.02 -28.47 -35.09
C PRO A 353 1.19 -28.76 -34.14
N ASN A 354 2.37 -28.15 -34.36
CA ASN A 354 3.57 -28.33 -33.55
C ASN A 354 3.77 -27.22 -32.51
N TYR A 355 2.84 -26.26 -32.37
CA TYR A 355 2.96 -25.17 -31.39
C TYR A 355 2.93 -25.73 -29.96
N LYS A 356 3.98 -25.43 -29.18
CA LYS A 356 4.14 -25.90 -27.79
C LYS A 356 3.99 -24.78 -26.75
N GLY A 357 3.53 -23.60 -27.14
CA GLY A 357 3.52 -22.40 -26.28
C GLY A 357 4.88 -21.69 -26.24
N LYS A 358 4.94 -20.48 -25.67
CA LYS A 358 6.21 -19.79 -25.37
C LYS A 358 7.04 -20.65 -24.40
N TRP A 359 8.29 -20.98 -24.75
CA TRP A 359 9.14 -21.80 -23.90
C TRP A 359 9.50 -21.06 -22.61
N LYS A 360 9.38 -21.75 -21.48
CA LYS A 360 9.80 -21.28 -20.16
C LYS A 360 10.79 -22.30 -19.59
N ALA A 361 11.93 -21.83 -19.10
CA ALA A 361 12.89 -22.68 -18.39
C ALA A 361 12.20 -23.36 -17.18
N PRO A 362 12.46 -24.64 -16.91
CA PRO A 362 11.90 -25.32 -15.74
C PRO A 362 12.38 -24.65 -14.45
N MET A 363 11.55 -24.69 -13.41
CA MET A 363 11.94 -24.27 -12.07
C MET A 363 12.65 -25.43 -11.38
N ILE A 364 13.80 -25.15 -10.76
CA ILE A 364 14.58 -26.06 -9.93
C ILE A 364 14.73 -25.49 -8.52
N ASP A 365 14.99 -26.35 -7.55
CA ASP A 365 15.25 -25.91 -6.17
C ASP A 365 16.52 -25.07 -6.12
N ASN A 366 16.48 -23.96 -5.41
CA ASN A 366 17.59 -23.01 -5.33
C ASN A 366 18.69 -23.56 -4.40
N PRO A 367 19.92 -23.81 -4.88
CA PRO A 367 21.01 -24.34 -4.03
C PRO A 367 21.45 -23.35 -2.93
N ASP A 368 21.16 -22.06 -3.10
CA ASP A 368 21.45 -21.02 -2.10
C ASP A 368 20.32 -20.86 -1.06
N PHE A 369 19.13 -21.45 -1.29
CA PHE A 369 18.06 -21.42 -0.31
C PHE A 369 18.40 -22.27 0.91
N LYS A 370 18.34 -21.64 2.08
CA LYS A 370 18.43 -22.28 3.40
C LYS A 370 17.30 -21.73 4.24
N ASP A 371 16.51 -22.64 4.80
CA ASP A 371 15.40 -22.29 5.67
C ASP A 371 15.93 -21.78 7.01
N ASP A 372 15.28 -20.75 7.57
CA ASP A 372 15.62 -20.18 8.87
C ASP A 372 14.40 -20.26 9.81
N PRO A 373 14.34 -21.24 10.72
CA PRO A 373 13.22 -21.36 11.66
C PRO A 373 13.19 -20.22 12.69
N ASP A 374 14.28 -19.48 12.86
CA ASP A 374 14.41 -18.34 13.77
C ASP A 374 14.27 -16.98 13.03
N ILE A 375 13.75 -16.96 11.80
CA ILE A 375 13.58 -15.75 10.97
C ILE A 375 12.76 -14.61 11.62
N TYR A 376 11.90 -14.94 12.59
CA TYR A 376 11.10 -14.00 13.36
C TYR A 376 11.81 -13.47 14.62
N VAL A 377 12.99 -14.02 14.96
CA VAL A 377 13.65 -13.82 16.25
C VAL A 377 14.57 -12.61 16.23
N PHE A 378 14.21 -11.62 17.02
CA PHE A 378 15.07 -10.52 17.41
C PHE A 378 15.72 -10.86 18.77
N PRO A 379 17.05 -11.05 18.84
CA PRO A 379 17.68 -11.70 20.00
C PRO A 379 17.99 -10.75 21.17
N LYS A 380 17.97 -9.43 20.98
CA LYS A 380 18.51 -8.44 21.94
C LYS A 380 17.75 -7.11 21.95
N LEU A 381 16.44 -7.12 21.83
CA LEU A 381 15.61 -5.91 21.89
C LEU A 381 15.81 -5.24 23.25
N LYS A 382 16.22 -3.96 23.26
CA LYS A 382 16.63 -3.23 24.48
C LYS A 382 16.17 -1.76 24.51
N TYR A 383 15.95 -1.15 23.35
CA TYR A 383 15.50 0.25 23.25
C TYR A 383 14.29 0.37 22.34
N VAL A 384 13.48 1.39 22.59
CA VAL A 384 12.46 1.92 21.67
C VAL A 384 12.80 3.39 21.41
N GLY A 385 12.63 3.86 20.18
CA GLY A 385 12.93 5.23 19.83
C GLY A 385 12.07 5.78 18.71
N ILE A 386 11.88 7.09 18.74
CA ILE A 386 11.26 7.88 17.69
C ILE A 386 12.40 8.63 17.01
N GLU A 387 12.62 8.36 15.73
CA GLU A 387 13.56 9.11 14.90
C GLU A 387 12.88 9.44 13.57
N LEU A 388 12.70 10.74 13.30
CA LEU A 388 11.81 11.26 12.26
C LEU A 388 12.36 12.55 11.66
N TRP A 389 12.01 12.79 10.40
CA TRP A 389 11.92 14.14 9.84
C TRP A 389 10.44 14.55 9.77
N GLN A 390 10.13 15.81 10.10
CA GLN A 390 8.82 16.41 9.81
C GLN A 390 8.98 17.80 9.19
N VAL A 391 8.27 18.03 8.08
CA VAL A 391 8.13 19.35 7.46
C VAL A 391 7.23 20.22 8.34
N LYS A 392 6.01 19.74 8.61
CA LYS A 392 5.07 20.38 9.52
C LYS A 392 4.97 19.59 10.83
N SER A 393 5.22 20.24 11.95
CA SER A 393 5.20 19.68 13.31
C SER A 393 3.79 19.65 13.91
N GLY A 394 3.63 18.90 15.00
CA GLY A 394 2.36 18.72 15.72
C GLY A 394 1.93 17.26 15.86
N THR A 395 2.73 16.30 15.40
CA THR A 395 2.47 14.87 15.63
C THR A 395 2.75 14.49 17.07
N LEU A 396 1.74 13.90 17.71
CA LEU A 396 1.74 13.46 19.11
C LEU A 396 1.82 11.93 19.16
N PHE A 397 2.71 11.42 20.02
CA PHE A 397 2.92 10.01 20.31
C PHE A 397 2.55 9.70 21.74
N ASP A 398 1.85 8.58 21.95
CA ASP A 398 1.44 8.11 23.27
C ASP A 398 1.22 6.58 23.28
N ASN A 399 0.90 5.99 24.43
CA ASN A 399 0.42 4.61 24.62
C ASN A 399 1.37 3.54 24.05
N VAL A 400 2.69 3.75 24.20
CA VAL A 400 3.72 2.85 23.65
C VAL A 400 3.78 1.57 24.49
N LEU A 401 3.54 0.43 23.87
CA LEU A 401 3.49 -0.87 24.51
C LEU A 401 4.32 -1.90 23.74
N ILE A 402 5.11 -2.68 24.48
CA ILE A 402 5.82 -3.86 23.99
C ILE A 402 5.49 -5.03 24.94
N CYS A 403 4.80 -6.06 24.45
CA CYS A 403 4.39 -7.23 25.24
C CYS A 403 4.43 -8.54 24.41
N ASP A 404 4.07 -9.67 25.03
CA ASP A 404 3.92 -10.97 24.36
C ASP A 404 2.47 -11.49 24.26
N ASP A 405 1.48 -10.64 24.45
CA ASP A 405 0.05 -11.00 24.42
C ASP A 405 -0.79 -9.99 23.60
N PRO A 406 -1.31 -10.39 22.42
CA PRO A 406 -2.21 -9.58 21.61
C PRO A 406 -3.51 -9.16 22.30
N GLU A 407 -4.10 -9.99 23.16
CA GLU A 407 -5.36 -9.64 23.83
C GLU A 407 -5.15 -8.59 24.92
N TYR A 408 -3.98 -8.60 25.58
CA TYR A 408 -3.59 -7.52 26.48
C TYR A 408 -3.33 -6.21 25.72
N ALA A 409 -2.65 -6.25 24.57
CA ALA A 409 -2.42 -5.05 23.76
C ALA A 409 -3.74 -4.43 23.26
N LYS A 410 -4.67 -5.26 22.80
CA LYS A 410 -6.03 -4.86 22.44
C LYS A 410 -6.77 -4.23 23.62
N GLN A 411 -6.69 -4.81 24.82
CA GLN A 411 -7.28 -4.24 26.03
C GLN A 411 -6.69 -2.86 26.35
N VAL A 412 -5.37 -2.68 26.26
CA VAL A 412 -4.72 -1.37 26.46
C VAL A 412 -5.25 -0.35 25.44
N ALA A 413 -5.35 -0.72 24.16
CA ALA A 413 -5.90 0.15 23.11
C ALA A 413 -7.39 0.49 23.31
N GLU A 414 -8.20 -0.46 23.79
CA GLU A 414 -9.60 -0.21 24.19
C GLU A 414 -9.68 0.69 25.44
N GLU A 415 -8.73 0.56 26.37
CA GLU A 415 -8.71 1.28 27.63
C GLU A 415 -8.19 2.71 27.55
N THR A 416 -7.37 3.06 26.56
CA THR A 416 -6.83 4.41 26.39
C THR A 416 -7.53 5.11 25.22
N TRP A 417 -7.03 4.96 23.99
CA TRP A 417 -7.63 5.49 22.76
C TRP A 417 -9.13 5.15 22.64
N GLY A 418 -9.49 3.89 22.87
CA GLY A 418 -10.86 3.38 22.67
C GLY A 418 -11.90 4.06 23.56
N LYS A 419 -11.52 4.52 24.76
CA LYS A 419 -12.39 5.29 25.66
C LYS A 419 -12.52 6.76 25.25
N GLN A 420 -11.54 7.29 24.51
CA GLN A 420 -11.38 8.74 24.29
C GLN A 420 -11.74 9.20 22.87
N LYS A 421 -11.58 8.36 21.86
CA LYS A 421 -11.74 8.72 20.44
C LYS A 421 -13.05 9.44 20.10
N ASP A 422 -14.17 9.06 20.73
CA ASP A 422 -15.47 9.68 20.45
C ASP A 422 -15.56 11.09 21.04
N ALA A 423 -14.93 11.32 22.21
CA ALA A 423 -14.83 12.64 22.83
C ALA A 423 -13.80 13.53 22.11
N GLU A 424 -12.64 12.97 21.72
CA GLU A 424 -11.65 13.65 20.88
C GLU A 424 -12.28 14.11 19.55
N LYS A 425 -13.02 13.22 18.89
CA LYS A 425 -13.71 13.52 17.63
C LYS A 425 -14.75 14.63 17.80
N ALA A 426 -15.56 14.58 18.85
CA ALA A 426 -16.51 15.65 19.16
C ALA A 426 -15.82 17.00 19.41
N ALA A 427 -14.69 17.01 20.13
CA ALA A 427 -13.88 18.21 20.36
C ALA A 427 -13.25 18.75 19.07
N PHE A 428 -12.80 17.86 18.17
CA PHE A 428 -12.29 18.24 16.84
C PHE A 428 -13.39 18.86 15.97
N GLU A 429 -14.55 18.21 15.85
CA GLU A 429 -15.70 18.71 15.08
C GLU A 429 -16.21 20.05 15.62
N GLU A 430 -16.21 20.27 16.94
CA GLU A 430 -16.56 21.56 17.54
C GLU A 430 -15.55 22.68 17.19
N LEU A 431 -14.25 22.36 17.13
CA LEU A 431 -13.20 23.32 16.78
C LEU A 431 -13.14 23.65 15.29
N GLU A 432 -13.27 22.66 14.40
CA GLU A 432 -13.35 22.91 12.96
C GLU A 432 -14.59 23.74 12.61
N LYS A 433 -15.75 23.40 13.18
CA LYS A 433 -16.97 24.20 13.01
C LYS A 433 -16.80 25.65 13.48
N LYS A 434 -16.11 25.88 14.61
CA LYS A 434 -15.80 27.25 15.06
C LYS A 434 -14.91 27.99 14.07
N ARG A 435 -13.92 27.32 13.48
CA ARG A 435 -13.07 27.92 12.44
C ARG A 435 -13.87 28.27 11.18
N GLU A 436 -14.70 27.36 10.69
CA GLU A 436 -15.61 27.62 9.55
C GLU A 436 -16.56 28.81 9.84
N GLU A 437 -17.11 28.87 11.06
CA GLU A 437 -17.93 29.99 11.51
C GLU A 437 -17.14 31.31 11.66
N GLU A 438 -15.82 31.28 11.88
CA GLU A 438 -14.97 32.49 11.92
C GLU A 438 -14.56 32.94 10.51
N GLU A 439 -14.06 32.02 9.69
CA GLU A 439 -13.68 32.27 8.28
C GLU A 439 -14.86 32.85 7.47
N SER A 440 -16.06 32.29 7.64
CA SER A 440 -17.30 32.78 7.01
C SER A 440 -17.81 34.16 7.50
N LYS A 441 -17.26 34.72 8.58
CA LYS A 441 -17.55 36.09 9.05
C LYS A 441 -16.53 37.12 8.56
N ASP A 442 -15.32 36.68 8.21
CA ASP A 442 -14.25 37.52 7.71
C ASP A 442 -14.24 37.64 6.16
N ASP A 443 -15.05 36.82 5.46
CA ASP A 443 -15.44 37.08 4.07
C ASP A 443 -16.20 38.42 3.98
N PRO A 444 -15.68 39.45 3.29
CA PRO A 444 -16.38 40.72 3.15
C PRO A 444 -17.61 40.51 2.26
N VAL A 445 -18.79 40.60 2.87
CA VAL A 445 -20.03 40.78 2.12
C VAL A 445 -19.90 42.09 1.34
N ASP A 446 -19.79 41.96 0.02
CA ASP A 446 -19.96 43.07 -0.92
C ASP A 446 -21.41 43.54 -0.82
N SER A 447 -21.67 44.44 0.12
CA SER A 447 -23.00 44.95 0.38
C SER A 447 -23.24 46.19 -0.47
N ASP A 448 -23.89 45.98 -1.62
CA ASP A 448 -24.54 47.02 -2.39
C ASP A 448 -25.29 47.98 -1.45
N ALA A 449 -24.95 49.26 -1.57
CA ALA A 449 -25.74 50.37 -1.05
C ALA A 449 -25.99 51.33 -2.20
N ASP A 450 -27.12 51.13 -2.87
CA ASP A 450 -27.65 51.93 -3.97
C ASP A 450 -27.82 53.43 -3.62
N GLU A 451 -28.11 54.21 -4.68
CA GLU A 451 -28.60 55.61 -4.71
C GLU A 451 -27.54 56.73 -4.62
N ASP A 452 -27.03 57.15 -5.78
CA ASP A 452 -27.51 58.40 -6.40
C ASP A 452 -27.37 58.36 -7.94
N GLU A 453 -28.39 58.84 -8.66
CA GLU A 453 -28.43 58.80 -10.13
C GLU A 453 -27.86 60.06 -10.78
N GLY A 454 -27.09 59.87 -11.86
CA GLY A 454 -27.12 60.79 -13.00
C GLY A 454 -25.84 61.59 -13.28
N HIS A 455 -25.09 61.17 -14.31
CA HIS A 455 -25.15 61.89 -15.61
C HIS A 455 -24.59 61.01 -16.74
N GLU A 456 -25.33 60.88 -17.85
CA GLU A 456 -24.86 60.24 -19.08
C GLU A 456 -23.86 61.13 -19.83
N SER A 457 -22.86 60.55 -20.50
CA SER A 457 -22.55 60.84 -21.92
C SER A 457 -21.41 59.95 -22.46
N ASP A 458 -21.81 59.00 -23.30
CA ASP A 458 -21.34 58.77 -24.67
C ASP A 458 -19.85 58.52 -24.99
N ASP A 459 -19.65 57.31 -25.54
CA ASP A 459 -18.97 57.01 -26.81
C ASP A 459 -17.44 56.98 -26.93
N ASP A 460 -16.97 55.73 -26.95
CA ASP A 460 -15.93 55.17 -27.81
C ASP A 460 -15.74 55.86 -29.19
N ALA A 461 -14.48 56.19 -29.52
CA ALA A 461 -13.89 55.97 -30.85
C ALA A 461 -12.40 56.38 -30.92
N GLY A 462 -11.61 55.65 -31.73
CA GLY A 462 -10.68 56.31 -32.66
C GLY A 462 -9.19 56.40 -32.27
N HIS A 463 -8.50 55.28 -32.52
CA HIS A 463 -7.14 55.10 -33.08
C HIS A 463 -6.41 56.30 -33.76
N GLU A 464 -5.07 56.16 -33.91
CA GLU A 464 -4.12 56.93 -34.77
C GLU A 464 -3.60 58.27 -34.14
N ASP A 465 -2.31 58.63 -34.13
CA ASP A 465 -1.10 58.04 -34.77
C ASP A 465 0.23 58.58 -34.15
N ALA A 466 1.36 58.06 -34.67
CA ALA A 466 2.76 58.58 -34.64
C ALA A 466 3.71 58.11 -33.50
N ASP A 467 4.48 57.05 -33.78
CA ASP A 467 5.90 57.09 -34.22
C ASP A 467 6.78 58.25 -33.66
N ASP A 468 8.04 58.06 -33.26
CA ASP A 468 9.07 57.43 -34.10
C ASP A 468 10.40 57.04 -33.39
N GLU A 469 11.15 56.17 -34.09
CA GLU A 469 12.59 55.81 -34.09
C GLU A 469 13.33 55.13 -32.90
N GLU A 470 14.13 54.14 -33.29
CA GLU A 470 15.04 53.28 -32.52
C GLU A 470 16.46 53.86 -32.40
N ALA A 471 17.32 53.26 -31.54
CA ALA A 471 18.64 52.73 -31.97
C ALA A 471 19.41 51.96 -30.86
N GLU A 472 19.68 50.68 -31.15
CA GLU A 472 20.86 49.86 -30.79
C GLU A 472 21.51 49.88 -29.38
N GLY A 473 21.45 48.71 -28.72
CA GLY A 473 22.61 47.81 -28.70
C GLY A 473 23.51 47.71 -27.46
N SER A 474 23.50 46.56 -26.76
CA SER A 474 24.69 45.68 -26.58
C SER A 474 24.42 44.45 -25.69
N ASP A 475 25.01 43.31 -26.07
CA ASP A 475 25.11 42.08 -25.26
C ASP A 475 25.89 42.27 -23.96
N VAL A 476 25.51 41.53 -22.90
CA VAL A 476 26.44 40.76 -22.06
C VAL A 476 25.75 39.48 -21.55
N LYS A 477 26.27 38.31 -21.94
CA LYS A 477 26.15 37.06 -21.16
C LYS A 477 27.16 37.10 -20.01
N ASP A 478 26.87 36.43 -18.90
CA ASP A 478 27.77 35.37 -18.42
C ASP A 478 27.09 34.46 -17.39
N GLU A 479 27.32 33.16 -17.54
CA GLU A 479 27.08 32.13 -16.54
C GLU A 479 28.34 31.97 -15.67
N LEU A 480 28.17 31.60 -14.40
CA LEU A 480 28.92 30.52 -13.73
C LEU A 480 28.34 30.22 -12.33
#